data_AF-A0A6P8WC05-F1
#
_entry.id   AF-A0A6P8WC05-F1
#
_cell.length_a   1.000
_cell.length_b   1.000
_cell.length_c   1.000
_cell.angle_alpha   90.00
_cell.angle_beta   90.00
_cell.angle_gamma   90.00
#
_symmetry.space_group_name_H-M   'P 1'
#
loop_
_entity.id
_entity.type
_entity.pdbx_description
1 polymer ?
#
loop_
_entity_poly.entity_id
_entity_poly.type
_entity_poly.pdbx_seq_one_letter_code
_entity_poly.pdbx_strand_id
1 'polypeptide(L)'
;MTESVVRALYGKAKSLNLSSKKINVVPECVSRLPNLSVLLLKNNSISALPNELLYLHHLVELNLGNNALKELPAVLGHLESLKKLYLFSNQITAVPPDVIDGLQNLVVLNLNHNHIRRLPPEIKSLTRLRHLSVLDNKLEEVPAELGHLTSLTEINFTSNHLPSLPVQLYQCKELTKLHVARNKLTSLPEGIKALTKLQVLDVAGNKLSMFPVEFDSLPLKELYHEDNRFVRCEPMSSVQDVEVLMLKELAARFVLQQDRDMSSLVHRMLPYYPPLPELLANGSCCALCLNPFLTTWLECVHFVSVNKETKIRSSKTIPVRAFLCSYKCFNTEGHSYYGVARK
;
A
#
# COMPACT_ATOMS: atom_id res chain seq x y z
N MET A 1 17.27 -14.44 -35.94
CA MET A 1 16.81 -14.91 -34.62
C MET A 1 17.58 -16.15 -34.20
N THR A 2 17.63 -17.18 -35.04
CA THR A 2 18.45 -18.39 -34.84
C THR A 2 19.92 -18.07 -34.62
N GLU A 3 20.52 -17.16 -35.40
CA GLU A 3 21.97 -16.86 -35.28
C GLU A 3 22.38 -16.30 -33.91
N SER A 4 21.60 -15.40 -33.30
CA SER A 4 21.91 -14.85 -31.97
C SER A 4 21.79 -15.89 -30.86
N VAL A 5 20.80 -16.79 -30.94
CA VAL A 5 20.64 -17.87 -29.96
C VAL A 5 21.72 -18.94 -30.16
N VAL A 6 22.05 -19.27 -31.41
CA VAL A 6 23.14 -20.21 -31.75
C VAL A 6 24.49 -19.69 -31.24
N ARG A 7 24.82 -18.42 -31.46
CA ARG A 7 26.04 -17.79 -30.92
C ARG A 7 26.06 -17.84 -29.38
N ALA A 8 24.92 -17.59 -28.73
CA ALA A 8 24.81 -17.69 -27.28
C ALA A 8 25.01 -19.11 -26.76
N LEU A 9 24.53 -20.13 -27.50
CA LEU A 9 24.70 -21.55 -27.17
C LEU A 9 26.18 -21.95 -27.23
N TYR A 10 26.88 -21.60 -28.31
CA TYR A 10 28.32 -21.87 -28.43
C TYR A 10 29.15 -21.11 -27.39
N GLY A 11 28.74 -19.88 -27.06
CA GLY A 11 29.43 -19.03 -26.08
C GLY A 11 29.07 -19.29 -24.61
N LYS A 12 28.16 -20.22 -24.30
CA LYS A 12 27.63 -20.45 -22.93
C LYS A 12 27.20 -19.15 -22.24
N ALA A 13 26.48 -18.29 -22.96
CA ALA A 13 26.17 -16.94 -22.52
C ALA A 13 25.34 -16.92 -21.22
N LYS A 14 25.71 -16.03 -20.29
CA LYS A 14 24.94 -15.76 -19.07
C LYS A 14 23.83 -14.73 -19.28
N SER A 15 23.88 -13.97 -20.36
CA SER A 15 22.88 -12.96 -20.73
C SER A 15 22.53 -13.09 -22.21
N LEU A 16 21.24 -13.03 -22.53
CA LEU A 16 20.73 -13.08 -23.89
C LEU A 16 19.74 -11.94 -24.10
N ASN A 17 20.05 -11.08 -25.07
CA ASN A 17 19.16 -9.99 -25.46
C ASN A 17 18.53 -10.25 -26.84
N LEU A 18 17.23 -10.46 -26.83
CA LEU A 18 16.36 -10.66 -27.99
C LEU A 18 15.31 -9.54 -28.10
N SER A 19 15.57 -8.38 -27.50
CA SER A 19 14.66 -7.24 -27.54
C SER A 19 14.57 -6.62 -28.93
N SER A 20 13.40 -6.09 -29.30
CA SER A 20 13.17 -5.41 -30.59
C SER A 20 13.50 -6.27 -31.82
N LYS A 21 13.17 -7.56 -31.77
CA LYS A 21 13.45 -8.53 -32.85
C LYS A 21 12.20 -9.02 -33.58
N LYS A 22 11.03 -8.40 -33.33
CA LYS A 22 9.73 -8.79 -33.90
C LYS A 22 9.40 -10.26 -33.63
N ILE A 23 9.71 -10.73 -32.42
CA ILE A 23 9.51 -12.12 -32.00
C ILE A 23 8.03 -12.30 -31.61
N ASN A 24 7.38 -13.30 -32.18
CA ASN A 24 6.03 -13.71 -31.78
C ASN A 24 6.06 -14.92 -30.83
N VAL A 25 7.07 -15.79 -31.01
CA VAL A 25 7.27 -17.01 -30.23
C VAL A 25 8.73 -17.06 -29.80
N VAL A 26 8.98 -17.22 -28.50
CA VAL A 26 10.34 -17.40 -27.99
C VAL A 26 10.86 -18.77 -28.48
N PRO A 27 12.03 -18.85 -29.13
CA PRO A 27 12.57 -20.13 -29.57
C PRO A 27 12.83 -21.07 -28.40
N GLU A 28 12.35 -22.31 -28.51
CA GLU A 28 12.54 -23.36 -27.48
C GLU A 28 14.03 -23.58 -27.17
N CYS A 29 14.92 -23.40 -28.15
CA CYS A 29 16.37 -23.57 -27.97
C CYS A 29 17.00 -22.57 -26.98
N VAL A 30 16.29 -21.53 -26.56
CA VAL A 30 16.72 -20.65 -25.46
C VAL A 30 16.84 -21.44 -24.14
N SER A 31 16.01 -22.46 -23.93
CA SER A 31 16.07 -23.33 -22.74
C SER A 31 17.37 -24.13 -22.62
N ARG A 32 18.10 -24.31 -23.74
CA ARG A 32 19.36 -25.05 -23.80
C ARG A 32 20.57 -24.23 -23.32
N LEU A 33 20.34 -23.04 -22.75
CA LEU A 33 21.34 -22.19 -22.12
C LEU A 33 21.29 -22.39 -20.59
N PRO A 34 21.91 -23.44 -20.03
CA PRO A 34 21.72 -23.80 -18.62
C PRO A 34 22.20 -22.71 -17.66
N ASN A 35 23.18 -21.88 -18.06
CA ASN A 35 23.75 -20.83 -17.23
C ASN A 35 23.12 -19.45 -17.48
N LEU A 36 21.99 -19.39 -18.20
CA LEU A 36 21.36 -18.11 -18.53
C LEU A 36 20.78 -17.46 -17.27
N SER A 37 21.33 -16.31 -16.92
CA SER A 37 20.93 -15.50 -15.76
C SER A 37 20.05 -14.30 -16.13
N VAL A 38 20.17 -13.79 -17.37
CA VAL A 38 19.43 -12.61 -17.83
C VAL A 38 18.86 -12.89 -19.22
N LEU A 39 17.54 -12.76 -19.35
CA LEU A 39 16.83 -12.89 -20.63
C LEU A 39 16.01 -11.63 -20.90
N LEU A 40 16.38 -10.89 -21.94
CA LEU A 40 15.70 -9.67 -22.35
C LEU A 40 14.91 -9.92 -23.64
N LEU A 41 13.59 -9.81 -23.54
CA LEU A 41 12.61 -10.06 -24.60
C LEU A 41 11.71 -8.83 -24.85
N LYS A 42 12.13 -7.65 -24.40
CA LYS A 42 11.37 -6.41 -24.48
C LYS A 42 11.05 -6.00 -25.93
N ASN A 43 9.93 -5.33 -26.17
CA ASN A 43 9.56 -4.76 -27.48
C ASN A 43 9.45 -5.83 -28.57
N ASN A 44 8.64 -6.85 -28.32
CA ASN A 44 8.34 -7.90 -29.29
C ASN A 44 6.80 -8.03 -29.39
N SER A 45 6.31 -9.15 -29.93
CA SER A 45 4.88 -9.46 -30.03
C SER A 45 4.58 -10.82 -29.42
N ILE A 46 5.29 -11.15 -28.32
CA ILE A 46 5.18 -12.42 -27.62
C ILE A 46 3.84 -12.49 -26.91
N SER A 47 3.03 -13.50 -27.22
CA SER A 47 1.74 -13.75 -26.58
C SER A 47 1.75 -14.91 -25.59
N ALA A 48 2.77 -15.78 -25.66
CA ALA A 48 2.96 -16.92 -24.76
C ALA A 48 4.46 -17.24 -24.62
N LEU A 49 4.81 -17.98 -23.57
CA LEU A 49 6.15 -18.52 -23.35
C LEU A 49 6.14 -20.04 -23.54
N PRO A 50 7.19 -20.62 -24.15
CA PRO A 50 7.31 -22.06 -24.28
C PRO A 50 7.56 -22.72 -22.91
N ASN A 51 7.02 -23.92 -22.71
CA ASN A 51 7.14 -24.63 -21.43
C ASN A 51 8.59 -24.98 -21.10
N GLU A 52 9.43 -25.14 -22.12
CA GLU A 52 10.86 -25.45 -22.01
C GLU A 52 11.63 -24.38 -21.22
N LEU A 53 11.10 -23.16 -21.05
CA LEU A 53 11.74 -22.17 -20.18
C LEU A 53 11.81 -22.62 -18.72
N LEU A 54 11.04 -23.63 -18.30
CA LEU A 54 11.13 -24.22 -16.94
C LEU A 54 12.53 -24.73 -16.61
N TYR A 55 13.36 -25.06 -17.62
CA TYR A 55 14.73 -25.53 -17.42
C TYR A 55 15.74 -24.41 -17.11
N LEU A 56 15.33 -23.14 -17.17
CA LEU A 56 16.19 -21.99 -16.87
C LEU A 56 16.27 -21.71 -15.37
N HIS A 57 16.70 -22.72 -14.58
CA HIS A 57 16.74 -22.65 -13.12
C HIS A 57 17.67 -21.57 -12.57
N HIS A 58 18.59 -21.02 -13.37
CA HIS A 58 19.51 -19.96 -12.99
C HIS A 58 19.06 -18.55 -13.42
N LEU A 59 17.86 -18.42 -14.00
CA LEU A 59 17.38 -17.14 -14.50
C LEU A 59 17.06 -16.19 -13.33
N VAL A 60 17.77 -15.06 -13.29
CA VAL A 60 17.67 -14.04 -12.24
C VAL A 60 16.84 -12.85 -12.71
N GLU A 61 16.94 -12.49 -13.98
CA GLU A 61 16.24 -11.34 -14.57
C GLU A 61 15.55 -11.72 -15.89
N LEU A 62 14.25 -11.46 -15.96
CA LEU A 62 13.43 -11.67 -17.14
C LEU A 62 12.68 -10.38 -17.48
N ASN A 63 12.89 -9.87 -18.69
CA ASN A 63 12.20 -8.68 -19.18
C ASN A 63 11.31 -9.01 -20.39
N LEU A 64 10.00 -8.96 -20.18
CA LEU A 64 8.94 -9.21 -21.15
C LEU A 64 8.12 -7.95 -21.43
N GLY A 65 8.62 -6.76 -21.08
CA GLY A 65 7.87 -5.52 -21.28
C GLY A 65 7.60 -5.20 -22.76
N ASN A 66 6.51 -4.50 -23.05
CA ASN A 66 6.08 -4.18 -24.42
C ASN A 66 5.93 -5.45 -25.29
N ASN A 67 5.00 -6.33 -24.90
CA ASN A 67 4.64 -7.56 -25.61
C ASN A 67 3.09 -7.70 -25.66
N ALA A 68 2.59 -8.90 -26.01
CA ALA A 68 1.16 -9.17 -26.19
C ALA A 68 0.62 -10.23 -25.19
N LEU A 69 1.24 -10.36 -24.02
CA LEU A 69 0.79 -11.30 -22.98
C LEU A 69 -0.58 -10.89 -22.45
N LYS A 70 -1.55 -11.81 -22.45
CA LYS A 70 -2.90 -11.59 -21.90
C LYS A 70 -3.06 -12.05 -20.44
N GLU A 71 -2.14 -12.89 -19.99
CA GLU A 71 -2.04 -13.41 -18.63
C GLU A 71 -0.57 -13.67 -18.30
N LEU A 72 -0.26 -13.93 -17.03
CA LEU A 72 1.07 -14.42 -16.64
C LEU A 72 1.21 -15.89 -17.05
N PRO A 73 2.17 -16.25 -17.90
CA PRO A 73 2.37 -17.65 -18.32
C PRO A 73 2.74 -18.56 -17.15
N ALA A 74 2.12 -19.75 -17.09
CA ALA A 74 2.32 -20.74 -16.01
C ALA A 74 3.79 -21.13 -15.79
N VAL A 75 4.58 -21.16 -16.87
CA VAL A 75 6.03 -21.48 -16.82
C VAL A 75 6.81 -20.55 -15.88
N LEU A 76 6.36 -19.31 -15.67
CA LEU A 76 7.01 -18.37 -14.77
C LEU A 76 7.06 -18.87 -13.33
N GLY A 77 6.05 -19.62 -12.88
CA GLY A 77 6.01 -20.16 -11.51
C GLY A 77 7.13 -21.16 -11.21
N HIS A 78 7.81 -21.70 -12.23
CA HIS A 78 8.92 -22.65 -12.07
C HIS A 78 10.29 -21.95 -12.06
N LEU A 79 10.34 -20.63 -12.30
CA LEU A 79 11.57 -19.86 -12.35
C LEU A 79 11.97 -19.38 -10.95
N GLU A 80 12.22 -20.32 -10.04
CA GLU A 80 12.41 -20.05 -8.61
C GLU A 80 13.58 -19.09 -8.31
N SER A 81 14.62 -19.05 -9.15
CA SER A 81 15.76 -18.13 -8.98
C SER A 81 15.48 -16.67 -9.37
N LEU A 82 14.29 -16.38 -9.92
CA LEU A 82 13.99 -15.09 -10.51
C LEU A 82 13.89 -14.01 -9.42
N LYS A 83 14.70 -12.94 -9.58
CA LYS A 83 14.72 -11.78 -8.67
C LYS A 83 14.08 -10.55 -9.28
N LYS A 84 14.05 -10.45 -10.61
CA LYS A 84 13.48 -9.30 -11.31
C LYS A 84 12.62 -9.76 -12.47
N LEU A 85 11.36 -9.35 -12.43
CA LEU A 85 10.39 -9.63 -13.47
C LEU A 85 9.75 -8.33 -13.96
N TYR A 86 9.95 -8.05 -15.25
CA TYR A 86 9.38 -6.89 -15.92
C TYR A 86 8.33 -7.33 -16.94
N LEU A 87 7.08 -6.98 -16.72
CA LEU A 87 5.91 -7.33 -17.52
C LEU A 87 5.11 -6.08 -17.96
N PHE A 88 5.71 -4.90 -17.86
CA PHE A 88 5.04 -3.64 -18.18
C PHE A 88 4.56 -3.59 -19.64
N SER A 89 3.46 -2.87 -19.90
CA SER A 89 2.92 -2.63 -21.24
C SER A 89 2.65 -3.95 -21.99
N ASN A 90 1.82 -4.79 -21.36
CA ASN A 90 1.22 -5.99 -21.95
C ASN A 90 -0.32 -5.84 -21.90
N GLN A 91 -1.06 -6.94 -22.08
CA GLN A 91 -2.52 -6.98 -22.02
C GLN A 91 -2.99 -7.86 -20.84
N ILE A 92 -2.18 -7.98 -19.78
CA ILE A 92 -2.42 -8.91 -18.67
C ILE A 92 -3.68 -8.51 -17.93
N THR A 93 -4.65 -9.43 -17.82
CA THR A 93 -5.88 -9.22 -17.04
C THR A 93 -5.88 -10.00 -15.73
N ALA A 94 -5.15 -11.11 -15.66
CA ALA A 94 -5.11 -12.02 -14.53
C ALA A 94 -3.67 -12.33 -14.08
N VAL A 95 -3.51 -12.46 -12.77
CA VAL A 95 -2.28 -12.86 -12.08
C VAL A 95 -2.60 -14.16 -11.34
N PRO A 96 -2.29 -15.34 -11.91
CA PRO A 96 -2.67 -16.62 -11.32
C PRO A 96 -1.97 -16.87 -9.98
N PRO A 97 -2.68 -17.38 -8.95
CA PRO A 97 -2.12 -17.74 -7.65
C PRO A 97 -0.83 -18.57 -7.72
N ASP A 98 -0.87 -19.71 -8.42
CA ASP A 98 0.23 -20.67 -8.49
C ASP A 98 1.50 -20.08 -9.12
N VAL A 99 1.35 -19.13 -10.05
CA VAL A 99 2.50 -18.46 -10.68
C VAL A 99 3.19 -17.53 -9.69
N ILE A 100 2.42 -16.81 -8.87
CA ILE A 100 2.97 -15.90 -7.86
C ILE A 100 3.63 -16.69 -6.72
N ASP A 101 3.01 -17.78 -6.28
CA ASP A 101 3.50 -18.60 -5.17
C ASP A 101 4.90 -19.21 -5.44
N GLY A 102 5.20 -19.51 -6.71
CA GLY A 102 6.51 -20.02 -7.14
C GLY A 102 7.63 -18.97 -7.24
N LEU A 103 7.32 -17.68 -7.17
CA LEU A 103 8.28 -16.58 -7.41
C LEU A 103 8.85 -15.97 -6.11
N GLN A 104 9.04 -16.78 -5.07
CA GLN A 104 9.39 -16.34 -3.70
C GLN A 104 10.70 -15.53 -3.60
N ASN A 105 11.58 -15.63 -4.59
CA ASN A 105 12.84 -14.89 -4.66
C ASN A 105 12.75 -13.52 -5.34
N LEU A 106 11.56 -13.12 -5.81
CA LEU A 106 11.34 -11.82 -6.44
C LEU A 106 11.70 -10.67 -5.50
N VAL A 107 12.44 -9.72 -6.04
CA VAL A 107 12.81 -8.44 -5.43
C VAL A 107 12.12 -7.28 -6.16
N VAL A 108 11.95 -7.40 -7.48
CA VAL A 108 11.30 -6.39 -8.33
C VAL A 108 10.22 -7.04 -9.18
N LEU A 109 8.98 -6.59 -9.02
CA LEU A 109 7.85 -6.95 -9.87
C LEU A 109 7.25 -5.70 -10.49
N ASN A 110 7.34 -5.58 -11.82
CA ASN A 110 6.77 -4.47 -12.58
C ASN A 110 5.67 -4.97 -13.53
N LEU A 111 4.43 -4.60 -13.23
CA LEU A 111 3.20 -4.95 -13.96
C LEU A 111 2.53 -3.71 -14.57
N ASN A 112 3.26 -2.61 -14.75
CA ASN A 112 2.70 -1.33 -15.18
C ASN A 112 1.98 -1.42 -16.55
N HIS A 113 1.01 -0.55 -16.81
CA HIS A 113 0.34 -0.45 -18.11
C HIS A 113 -0.22 -1.80 -18.58
N ASN A 114 -1.08 -2.41 -17.76
CA ASN A 114 -1.77 -3.65 -18.07
C ASN A 114 -3.29 -3.48 -17.82
N HIS A 115 -4.03 -4.56 -17.70
CA HIS A 115 -5.48 -4.56 -17.46
C HIS A 115 -5.86 -5.36 -16.20
N ILE A 116 -4.93 -5.45 -15.24
CA ILE A 116 -5.08 -6.24 -14.02
C ILE A 116 -6.15 -5.58 -13.14
N ARG A 117 -7.14 -6.37 -12.70
CA ARG A 117 -8.20 -5.91 -11.80
C ARG A 117 -7.95 -6.23 -10.33
N ARG A 118 -7.21 -7.30 -10.05
CA ARG A 118 -6.94 -7.82 -8.70
C ARG A 118 -5.57 -8.47 -8.64
N LEU A 119 -4.93 -8.38 -7.48
CA LEU A 119 -3.77 -9.20 -7.13
C LEU A 119 -4.23 -10.37 -6.25
N PRO A 120 -3.70 -11.58 -6.44
CA PRO A 120 -4.08 -12.74 -5.64
C PRO A 120 -3.54 -12.63 -4.19
N PRO A 121 -4.23 -13.21 -3.18
CA PRO A 121 -3.74 -13.31 -1.81
C PRO A 121 -2.34 -13.94 -1.69
N GLU A 122 -1.99 -14.81 -2.63
CA GLU A 122 -0.69 -15.48 -2.75
C GLU A 122 0.47 -14.49 -2.96
N ILE A 123 0.20 -13.21 -3.21
CA ILE A 123 1.22 -12.16 -3.19
C ILE A 123 2.04 -12.16 -1.89
N LYS A 124 1.48 -12.64 -0.77
CA LYS A 124 2.21 -12.83 0.51
C LYS A 124 3.44 -13.73 0.41
N SER A 125 3.51 -14.62 -0.58
CA SER A 125 4.65 -15.51 -0.81
C SER A 125 5.93 -14.76 -1.22
N LEU A 126 5.78 -13.56 -1.80
CA LEU A 126 6.88 -12.73 -2.31
C LEU A 126 7.62 -11.99 -1.18
N THR A 127 8.00 -12.70 -0.12
CA THR A 127 8.56 -12.14 1.13
C THR A 127 9.85 -11.32 0.95
N ARG A 128 10.56 -11.51 -0.18
CA ARG A 128 11.78 -10.76 -0.57
C ARG A 128 11.50 -9.53 -1.45
N LEU A 129 10.25 -9.28 -1.80
CA LEU A 129 9.87 -8.21 -2.70
C LEU A 129 10.16 -6.85 -2.07
N ARG A 130 10.88 -6.01 -2.80
CA ARG A 130 11.25 -4.65 -2.39
C ARG A 130 10.54 -3.58 -3.21
N HIS A 131 10.23 -3.89 -4.46
CA HIS A 131 9.62 -2.97 -5.41
C HIS A 131 8.44 -3.64 -6.11
N LEU A 132 7.23 -3.14 -5.86
CA LEU A 132 6.01 -3.55 -6.54
C LEU A 132 5.42 -2.36 -7.29
N SER A 133 5.25 -2.50 -8.59
CA SER A 133 4.63 -1.47 -9.42
C SER A 133 3.52 -2.06 -10.27
N VAL A 134 2.31 -1.53 -10.11
CA VAL A 134 1.08 -1.86 -10.86
C VAL A 134 0.44 -0.55 -11.36
N LEU A 135 1.28 0.41 -11.75
CA LEU A 135 0.88 1.71 -12.30
C LEU A 135 0.00 1.49 -13.54
N ASP A 136 -1.03 2.30 -13.70
CA ASP A 136 -1.88 2.34 -14.90
C ASP A 136 -2.48 0.95 -15.23
N ASN A 137 -3.35 0.50 -14.32
CA ASN A 137 -4.07 -0.76 -14.40
C ASN A 137 -5.55 -0.52 -14.03
N LYS A 138 -6.30 -1.59 -13.76
CA LYS A 138 -7.72 -1.52 -13.39
C LYS A 138 -7.96 -2.02 -11.98
N LEU A 139 -6.98 -1.89 -11.09
CA LEU A 139 -7.01 -2.48 -9.74
C LEU A 139 -8.19 -1.90 -8.95
N GLU A 140 -9.09 -2.77 -8.50
CA GLU A 140 -10.29 -2.41 -7.73
C GLU A 140 -10.09 -2.58 -6.22
N GLU A 141 -9.16 -3.46 -5.82
CA GLU A 141 -8.83 -3.73 -4.42
C GLU A 141 -7.35 -4.09 -4.26
N VAL A 142 -6.80 -3.84 -3.07
CA VAL A 142 -5.49 -4.35 -2.65
C VAL A 142 -5.72 -5.44 -1.61
N PRO A 143 -5.20 -6.67 -1.79
CA PRO A 143 -5.38 -7.74 -0.81
C PRO A 143 -4.71 -7.39 0.52
N ALA A 144 -5.34 -7.76 1.64
CA ALA A 144 -4.81 -7.51 2.98
C ALA A 144 -3.46 -8.24 3.19
N GLU A 145 -3.28 -9.35 2.50
CA GLU A 145 -2.08 -10.18 2.46
C GLU A 145 -0.82 -9.43 2.00
N LEU A 146 -0.97 -8.29 1.31
CA LEU A 146 0.15 -7.43 0.96
C LEU A 146 0.92 -6.95 2.21
N GLY A 147 0.25 -6.85 3.37
CA GLY A 147 0.87 -6.50 4.64
C GLY A 147 1.95 -7.48 5.12
N HIS A 148 1.94 -8.73 4.64
CA HIS A 148 2.99 -9.72 4.96
C HIS A 148 4.33 -9.42 4.26
N LEU A 149 4.35 -8.54 3.26
CA LEU A 149 5.54 -8.20 2.51
C LEU A 149 6.39 -7.15 3.23
N THR A 150 6.92 -7.53 4.38
CA THR A 150 7.65 -6.63 5.31
C THR A 150 8.95 -6.07 4.72
N SER A 151 9.48 -6.65 3.64
CA SER A 151 10.64 -6.15 2.89
C SER A 151 10.32 -5.06 1.87
N LEU A 152 9.03 -4.74 1.61
CA LEU A 152 8.64 -3.75 0.61
C LEU A 152 9.15 -2.36 0.97
N THR A 153 9.83 -1.73 0.02
CA THR A 153 10.39 -0.37 0.14
C THR A 153 9.68 0.64 -0.74
N GLU A 154 9.08 0.19 -1.84
CA GLU A 154 8.38 1.04 -2.81
C GLU A 154 7.17 0.30 -3.39
N ILE A 155 6.01 0.97 -3.33
CA ILE A 155 4.76 0.52 -3.93
C ILE A 155 4.23 1.62 -4.84
N ASN A 156 3.87 1.25 -6.07
CA ASN A 156 3.20 2.16 -7.00
C ASN A 156 1.90 1.56 -7.54
N PHE A 157 0.78 2.09 -7.07
CA PHE A 157 -0.59 1.83 -7.51
C PHE A 157 -1.23 3.03 -8.20
N THR A 158 -0.44 3.98 -8.69
CA THR A 158 -0.93 5.17 -9.38
C THR A 158 -1.81 4.81 -10.58
N SER A 159 -2.84 5.60 -10.86
CA SER A 159 -3.75 5.40 -12.00
C SER A 159 -4.45 4.02 -11.95
N ASN A 160 -5.26 3.80 -10.93
CA ASN A 160 -6.09 2.59 -10.76
C ASN A 160 -7.51 2.98 -10.34
N HIS A 161 -8.29 2.04 -9.79
CA HIS A 161 -9.68 2.25 -9.39
C HIS A 161 -9.92 2.00 -7.89
N LEU A 162 -8.87 2.10 -7.07
CA LEU A 162 -8.91 1.77 -5.65
C LEU A 162 -9.84 2.72 -4.87
N PRO A 163 -10.88 2.21 -4.18
CA PRO A 163 -11.74 3.01 -3.31
C PRO A 163 -11.13 3.20 -1.91
N SER A 164 -10.27 2.29 -1.47
CA SER A 164 -9.59 2.31 -0.17
C SER A 164 -8.28 1.51 -0.23
N LEU A 165 -7.48 1.62 0.84
CA LEU A 165 -6.32 0.76 1.10
C LEU A 165 -6.60 -0.13 2.32
N PRO A 166 -6.08 -1.35 2.39
CA PRO A 166 -6.17 -2.18 3.59
C PRO A 166 -5.27 -1.62 4.70
N VAL A 167 -5.73 -1.64 5.95
CA VAL A 167 -4.93 -1.21 7.12
C VAL A 167 -3.66 -2.06 7.29
N GLN A 168 -3.71 -3.32 6.84
CA GLN A 168 -2.58 -4.26 6.83
C GLN A 168 -1.40 -3.75 5.99
N LEU A 169 -1.61 -2.83 5.03
CA LEU A 169 -0.51 -2.18 4.30
C LEU A 169 0.52 -1.54 5.25
N TYR A 170 0.08 -1.07 6.42
CA TYR A 170 0.94 -0.45 7.42
C TYR A 170 1.84 -1.45 8.18
N GLN A 171 1.73 -2.74 7.89
CA GLN A 171 2.67 -3.77 8.34
C GLN A 171 3.97 -3.79 7.52
N CYS A 172 4.00 -3.16 6.33
CA CYS A 172 5.20 -2.99 5.52
C CYS A 172 6.14 -1.93 6.12
N LYS A 173 6.83 -2.27 7.22
CA LYS A 173 7.64 -1.32 8.02
C LYS A 173 8.82 -0.70 7.27
N GLU A 174 9.31 -1.36 6.23
CA GLU A 174 10.39 -0.86 5.37
C GLU A 174 9.93 0.09 4.28
N LEU A 175 8.62 0.37 4.17
CA LEU A 175 8.08 1.18 3.08
C LEU A 175 8.57 2.63 3.16
N THR A 176 9.25 3.07 2.10
CA THR A 176 9.79 4.43 1.98
C THR A 176 9.01 5.28 0.99
N LYS A 177 8.38 4.65 -0.01
CA LYS A 177 7.58 5.34 -1.03
C LYS A 177 6.26 4.62 -1.26
N LEU A 178 5.17 5.39 -1.19
CA LEU A 178 3.83 4.91 -1.51
C LEU A 178 3.19 5.87 -2.52
N HIS A 179 2.97 5.37 -3.73
CA HIS A 179 2.30 6.12 -4.79
C HIS A 179 0.93 5.51 -5.05
N VAL A 180 -0.13 6.26 -4.75
CA VAL A 180 -1.54 5.87 -4.91
C VAL A 180 -2.33 6.98 -5.61
N ALA A 181 -1.64 7.85 -6.35
CA ALA A 181 -2.25 8.94 -7.08
C ALA A 181 -3.28 8.46 -8.12
N ARG A 182 -4.22 9.31 -8.50
CA ARG A 182 -5.21 9.06 -9.56
C ARG A 182 -6.00 7.77 -9.30
N ASN A 183 -6.54 7.65 -8.10
CA ASN A 183 -7.41 6.56 -7.67
C ASN A 183 -8.79 7.11 -7.24
N LYS A 184 -9.57 6.32 -6.50
CA LYS A 184 -10.89 6.71 -5.97
C LYS A 184 -10.91 6.77 -4.44
N LEU A 185 -9.74 6.92 -3.80
CA LEU A 185 -9.61 6.88 -2.34
C LEU A 185 -10.42 8.00 -1.69
N THR A 186 -11.31 7.66 -0.76
CA THR A 186 -12.08 8.63 0.04
C THR A 186 -11.44 8.94 1.38
N SER A 187 -10.62 8.02 1.90
CA SER A 187 -9.80 8.18 3.09
C SER A 187 -8.54 7.31 3.00
N LEU A 188 -7.56 7.60 3.85
CA LEU A 188 -6.50 6.66 4.20
C LEU A 188 -6.88 5.96 5.52
N PRO A 189 -6.59 4.66 5.71
CA PRO A 189 -6.82 4.00 6.98
C PRO A 189 -6.09 4.66 8.16
N GLU A 190 -6.66 4.53 9.36
CA GLU A 190 -5.99 4.95 10.60
C GLU A 190 -4.74 4.10 10.89
N GLY A 191 -3.79 4.66 11.64
CA GLY A 191 -2.55 3.97 12.00
C GLY A 191 -1.41 4.12 10.99
N ILE A 192 -1.51 5.07 10.05
CA ILE A 192 -0.46 5.33 9.04
C ILE A 192 0.89 5.67 9.68
N LYS A 193 0.90 6.25 10.89
CA LYS A 193 2.13 6.53 11.69
C LYS A 193 3.03 5.31 11.86
N ALA A 194 2.48 4.10 11.71
CA ALA A 194 3.22 2.87 11.83
C ALA A 194 4.21 2.63 10.67
N LEU A 195 4.12 3.42 9.58
CA LEU A 195 5.08 3.50 8.49
C LEU A 195 6.21 4.50 8.81
N THR A 196 7.03 4.19 9.80
CA THR A 196 8.06 5.09 10.35
C THR A 196 9.21 5.43 9.39
N LYS A 197 9.29 4.75 8.24
CA LYS A 197 10.29 4.99 7.18
C LYS A 197 9.72 5.69 5.95
N LEU A 198 8.43 6.02 5.94
CA LEU A 198 7.77 6.61 4.78
C LEU A 198 8.28 8.03 4.53
N GLN A 199 8.93 8.23 3.38
CA GLN A 199 9.52 9.50 2.97
C GLN A 199 8.75 10.15 1.83
N VAL A 200 8.12 9.36 0.96
CA VAL A 200 7.36 9.86 -0.19
C VAL A 200 5.96 9.29 -0.14
N LEU A 201 4.96 10.17 -0.09
CA LEU A 201 3.56 9.80 -0.23
C LEU A 201 2.92 10.60 -1.35
N ASP A 202 2.40 9.90 -2.36
CA ASP A 202 1.64 10.51 -3.44
C ASP A 202 0.20 10.00 -3.43
N VAL A 203 -0.71 10.88 -3.02
CA VAL A 203 -2.17 10.66 -2.96
C VAL A 203 -2.90 11.63 -3.89
N ALA A 204 -2.20 12.30 -4.80
CA ALA A 204 -2.80 13.31 -5.69
C ALA A 204 -3.92 12.73 -6.56
N GLY A 205 -4.94 13.51 -6.88
CA GLY A 205 -6.03 13.07 -7.76
C GLY A 205 -6.91 11.96 -7.15
N ASN A 206 -7.23 12.07 -5.87
CA ASN A 206 -8.15 11.18 -5.15
C ASN A 206 -9.40 11.96 -4.66
N LYS A 207 -10.13 11.41 -3.69
CA LYS A 207 -11.34 12.02 -3.10
C LYS A 207 -11.19 12.20 -1.59
N LEU A 208 -9.96 12.35 -1.09
CA LEU A 208 -9.68 12.51 0.34
C LEU A 208 -10.31 13.80 0.87
N SER A 209 -10.96 13.72 2.03
CA SER A 209 -11.51 14.88 2.75
C SER A 209 -10.58 15.37 3.87
N MET A 210 -9.80 14.49 4.46
CA MET A 210 -8.78 14.76 5.47
C MET A 210 -7.77 13.61 5.56
N PHE A 211 -6.64 13.85 6.21
CA PHE A 211 -5.66 12.83 6.58
C PHE A 211 -6.04 12.16 7.92
N PRO A 212 -5.64 10.90 8.15
CA PRO A 212 -5.91 10.17 9.40
C PRO A 212 -5.18 10.80 10.60
N VAL A 213 -5.53 10.33 11.80
CA VAL A 213 -4.92 10.79 13.05
C VAL A 213 -3.40 10.55 13.02
N GLU A 214 -2.63 11.47 13.61
CA GLU A 214 -1.15 11.42 13.70
C GLU A 214 -0.43 11.43 12.35
N PHE A 215 -1.09 11.80 11.25
CA PHE A 215 -0.45 11.91 9.93
C PHE A 215 0.75 12.87 9.94
N ASP A 216 0.65 13.95 10.71
CA ASP A 216 1.69 14.96 10.92
C ASP A 216 2.96 14.44 11.60
N SER A 217 2.91 13.25 12.21
CA SER A 217 4.09 12.60 12.81
C SER A 217 4.98 11.85 11.80
N LEU A 218 4.54 11.72 10.54
CA LEU A 218 5.29 10.99 9.51
C LEU A 218 6.55 11.76 9.06
N PRO A 219 7.70 11.08 8.84
CA PRO A 219 8.94 11.70 8.40
C PRO A 219 8.96 11.97 6.88
N LEU A 220 7.88 12.54 6.34
CA LEU A 220 7.72 12.78 4.91
C LEU A 220 8.68 13.86 4.41
N LYS A 221 9.44 13.51 3.38
CA LYS A 221 10.25 14.42 2.57
C LYS A 221 9.49 14.96 1.38
N GLU A 222 8.57 14.19 0.82
CA GLU A 222 7.75 14.59 -0.32
C GLU A 222 6.30 14.15 -0.10
N LEU A 223 5.37 15.11 -0.26
CA LEU A 223 3.94 14.86 -0.18
C LEU A 223 3.24 15.50 -1.38
N TYR A 224 2.59 14.66 -2.17
CA TYR A 224 1.75 15.06 -3.31
C TYR A 224 0.31 14.74 -2.97
N HIS A 225 -0.54 15.75 -2.91
CA HIS A 225 -1.92 15.62 -2.42
C HIS A 225 -2.91 16.54 -3.15
N GLU A 226 -2.48 17.18 -4.23
CA GLU A 226 -3.31 18.00 -5.09
C GLU A 226 -4.52 17.21 -5.64
N ASP A 227 -5.52 17.93 -6.13
CA ASP A 227 -6.71 17.33 -6.75
C ASP A 227 -7.49 16.36 -5.83
N ASN A 228 -7.53 16.65 -4.53
CA ASN A 228 -8.37 15.99 -3.53
C ASN A 228 -9.56 16.88 -3.10
N ARG A 229 -10.43 16.37 -2.23
CA ARG A 229 -11.64 17.06 -1.73
C ARG A 229 -11.50 17.52 -0.29
N PHE A 230 -10.32 18.05 0.06
CA PHE A 230 -9.99 18.43 1.42
C PHE A 230 -10.97 19.46 2.00
N VAL A 231 -11.37 19.24 3.26
CA VAL A 231 -12.20 20.19 4.01
C VAL A 231 -11.48 21.53 4.10
N ARG A 232 -12.21 22.62 3.86
CA ARG A 232 -11.70 23.99 3.97
C ARG A 232 -11.97 24.54 5.36
N CYS A 233 -11.07 25.38 5.85
CA CYS A 233 -11.27 26.12 7.09
C CYS A 233 -12.17 27.32 6.83
N GLU A 234 -13.49 27.08 6.81
CA GLU A 234 -14.53 28.12 6.73
C GLU A 234 -15.32 28.08 8.06
N PRO A 235 -14.95 28.88 9.07
CA PRO A 235 -15.57 28.83 10.39
C PRO A 235 -17.06 29.14 10.33
N MET A 236 -17.87 28.33 11.01
CA MET A 236 -19.31 28.56 11.19
C MET A 236 -19.66 28.41 12.67
N SER A 237 -20.57 29.25 13.16
CA SER A 237 -21.08 29.13 14.52
C SER A 237 -22.03 27.94 14.62
N SER A 238 -21.86 27.10 15.64
CA SER A 238 -22.78 26.02 15.98
C SER A 238 -23.16 26.13 17.45
N VAL A 239 -24.44 25.98 17.77
CA VAL A 239 -24.91 25.78 19.14
C VAL A 239 -24.86 24.28 19.42
N GLN A 240 -24.26 23.88 20.54
CA GLN A 240 -24.13 22.47 20.92
C GLN A 240 -24.78 22.25 22.28
N ASP A 241 -25.67 21.26 22.35
CA ASP A 241 -26.31 20.87 23.61
C ASP A 241 -25.33 20.13 24.52
N VAL A 242 -25.62 20.15 25.83
CA VAL A 242 -24.82 19.44 26.83
C VAL A 242 -24.91 17.93 26.55
N GLU A 243 -23.75 17.32 26.31
CA GLU A 243 -23.64 15.89 26.10
C GLU A 243 -24.01 15.09 27.36
N VAL A 244 -24.86 14.08 27.20
CA VAL A 244 -25.15 13.10 28.26
C VAL A 244 -24.48 11.78 27.89
N LEU A 245 -23.43 11.40 28.61
CA LEU A 245 -22.72 10.13 28.39
C LEU A 245 -23.52 8.97 28.97
N MET A 246 -23.65 7.88 28.19
CA MET A 246 -24.24 6.64 28.69
C MET A 246 -23.38 6.01 29.79
N LEU A 247 -23.99 5.26 30.70
CA LEU A 247 -23.27 4.50 31.74
C LEU A 247 -22.20 3.57 31.14
N LYS A 248 -22.48 2.97 29.96
CA LYS A 248 -21.52 2.16 29.21
C LYS A 248 -20.24 2.93 28.87
N GLU A 249 -20.38 4.18 28.41
CA GLU A 249 -19.24 5.03 28.07
C GLU A 249 -18.47 5.45 29.34
N LEU A 250 -19.19 5.84 30.40
CA LEU A 250 -18.56 6.18 31.69
C LEU A 250 -17.75 5.01 32.26
N ALA A 251 -18.32 3.81 32.24
CA ALA A 251 -17.64 2.59 32.66
C ALA A 251 -16.43 2.28 31.77
N ALA A 252 -16.58 2.38 30.45
CA ALA A 252 -15.47 2.14 29.51
C ALA A 252 -14.31 3.12 29.73
N ARG A 253 -14.59 4.41 29.96
CA ARG A 253 -13.57 5.42 30.28
C ARG A 253 -12.83 5.09 31.56
N PHE A 254 -13.55 4.68 32.61
CA PHE A 254 -12.94 4.25 33.86
C PHE A 254 -12.03 3.04 33.63
N VAL A 255 -12.52 2.01 32.94
CA VAL A 255 -11.74 0.80 32.64
C VAL A 255 -10.49 1.12 31.81
N LEU A 256 -10.63 1.88 30.72
CA LEU A 256 -9.51 2.31 29.88
C LEU A 256 -8.48 3.15 30.66
N GLN A 257 -8.93 3.99 31.59
CA GLN A 257 -8.03 4.78 32.43
C GLN A 257 -7.26 3.90 33.42
N GLN A 258 -7.93 2.93 34.04
CA GLN A 258 -7.28 1.97 34.96
C GLN A 258 -6.36 1.01 34.22
N ASP A 259 -6.67 0.65 32.97
CA ASP A 259 -5.83 -0.22 32.14
C ASP A 259 -4.47 0.41 31.80
N ARG A 260 -4.37 1.75 31.78
CA ARG A 260 -3.09 2.46 31.61
C ARG A 260 -2.15 2.29 32.82
N ASP A 261 -2.67 1.92 33.98
CA ASP A 261 -1.90 1.65 35.18
C ASP A 261 -1.74 0.13 35.38
N MET A 262 -0.55 -0.38 35.09
CA MET A 262 -0.19 -1.79 35.22
C MET A 262 -0.39 -2.35 36.63
N SER A 263 -0.42 -1.49 37.66
CA SER A 263 -0.63 -1.89 39.05
C SER A 263 -2.11 -2.01 39.44
N SER A 264 -3.01 -1.44 38.63
CA SER A 264 -4.43 -1.41 38.94
C SER A 264 -5.03 -2.82 39.01
N LEU A 265 -6.03 -3.00 39.86
CA LEU A 265 -6.75 -4.26 39.96
C LEU A 265 -7.50 -4.55 38.65
N VAL A 266 -8.04 -3.52 38.00
CA VAL A 266 -8.73 -3.66 36.71
C VAL A 266 -7.79 -4.18 35.63
N HIS A 267 -6.59 -3.57 35.48
CA HIS A 267 -5.60 -4.01 34.50
C HIS A 267 -5.25 -5.49 34.68
N ARG A 268 -4.95 -5.90 35.92
CA ARG A 268 -4.62 -7.31 36.23
C ARG A 268 -5.77 -8.28 35.99
N MET A 269 -7.02 -7.81 36.07
CA MET A 269 -8.20 -8.62 35.85
C MET A 269 -8.59 -8.73 34.36
N LEU A 270 -8.21 -7.77 33.51
CA LEU A 270 -8.61 -7.74 32.09
C LEU A 270 -8.30 -9.02 31.29
N PRO A 271 -7.13 -9.66 31.44
CA PRO A 271 -6.84 -10.92 30.74
C PRO A 271 -7.82 -12.06 31.05
N TYR A 272 -8.51 -12.01 32.19
CA TYR A 272 -9.50 -13.00 32.60
C TYR A 272 -10.89 -12.76 32.00
N TYR A 273 -11.07 -11.68 31.23
CA TYR A 273 -12.32 -11.36 30.54
C TYR A 273 -12.09 -11.14 29.04
N PRO A 274 -11.84 -12.21 28.25
CA PRO A 274 -11.41 -12.09 26.84
C PRO A 274 -12.25 -11.20 25.92
N PRO A 275 -13.59 -11.08 26.06
CA PRO A 275 -14.38 -10.17 25.23
C PRO A 275 -14.08 -8.69 25.49
N LEU A 276 -13.54 -8.36 26.67
CA LEU A 276 -13.36 -6.99 27.12
C LEU A 276 -12.13 -6.32 26.46
N PRO A 277 -10.95 -6.95 26.37
CA PRO A 277 -9.85 -6.43 25.54
C PRO A 277 -10.24 -6.15 24.08
N GLU A 278 -11.00 -7.04 23.44
CA GLU A 278 -11.49 -6.81 22.06
C GLU A 278 -12.40 -5.59 21.98
N LEU A 279 -13.29 -5.42 22.96
CA LEU A 279 -14.16 -4.26 23.05
C LEU A 279 -13.35 -2.97 23.26
N LEU A 280 -12.38 -2.99 24.18
CA LEU A 280 -11.53 -1.86 24.52
C LEU A 280 -10.49 -1.50 23.44
N ALA A 281 -10.14 -2.44 22.56
CA ALA A 281 -9.21 -2.22 21.45
C ALA A 281 -9.69 -1.14 20.47
N ASN A 282 -11.00 -0.87 20.43
CA ASN A 282 -11.59 0.22 19.66
C ASN A 282 -11.54 1.58 20.37
N GLY A 283 -11.03 1.62 21.61
CA GLY A 283 -10.87 2.85 22.36
C GLY A 283 -9.84 3.78 21.74
N SER A 284 -10.02 5.08 21.95
CA SER A 284 -9.09 6.11 21.49
C SER A 284 -8.87 7.16 22.59
N CYS A 285 -8.01 8.13 22.33
CA CYS A 285 -7.62 9.18 23.27
C CYS A 285 -8.08 10.53 22.75
N CYS A 286 -8.62 11.37 23.65
CA CYS A 286 -8.97 12.74 23.30
C CYS A 286 -7.73 13.50 22.86
N ALA A 287 -7.75 14.12 21.68
CA ALA A 287 -6.64 14.92 21.19
C ALA A 287 -6.33 16.13 22.09
N LEU A 288 -7.31 16.61 22.88
CA LEU A 288 -7.14 17.74 23.80
C LEU A 288 -6.71 17.32 25.20
N CYS A 289 -7.51 16.49 25.89
CA CYS A 289 -7.29 16.17 27.30
C CYS A 289 -6.57 14.83 27.54
N LEU A 290 -6.26 14.09 26.47
CA LEU A 290 -5.57 12.79 26.48
C LEU A 290 -6.30 11.65 27.24
N ASN A 291 -7.48 11.93 27.80
CA ASN A 291 -8.31 10.91 28.44
C ASN A 291 -8.85 9.92 27.40
N PRO A 292 -8.95 8.63 27.75
CA PRO A 292 -9.47 7.62 26.86
C PRO A 292 -11.00 7.73 26.72
N PHE A 293 -11.53 7.22 25.62
CA PHE A 293 -12.96 7.08 25.36
C PHE A 293 -13.19 5.87 24.44
N LEU A 294 -14.43 5.38 24.40
CA LEU A 294 -14.76 4.18 23.61
C LEU A 294 -15.62 4.48 22.38
N THR A 295 -16.77 5.14 22.55
CA THR A 295 -17.78 5.22 21.48
C THR A 295 -18.31 6.62 21.21
N THR A 296 -18.35 7.50 22.21
CA THR A 296 -18.86 8.87 22.03
C THR A 296 -17.70 9.80 21.73
N TRP A 297 -17.57 10.18 20.46
CA TRP A 297 -16.49 11.03 19.97
C TRP A 297 -16.98 12.02 18.94
N LEU A 298 -16.36 13.19 18.95
CA LEU A 298 -16.58 14.22 17.95
C LEU A 298 -15.46 14.15 16.91
N GLU A 299 -15.85 13.89 15.66
CA GLU A 299 -14.93 13.99 14.52
C GLU A 299 -14.55 15.45 14.33
N CYS A 300 -13.32 15.77 14.66
CA CYS A 300 -12.76 17.08 14.47
C CYS A 300 -11.70 17.04 13.37
N VAL A 301 -11.40 18.21 12.83
CA VAL A 301 -10.27 18.47 11.97
C VAL A 301 -9.36 19.49 12.64
N HIS A 302 -8.07 19.26 12.55
CA HIS A 302 -7.04 20.23 12.88
C HIS A 302 -6.19 20.49 11.63
N PHE A 303 -5.87 21.76 11.38
CA PHE A 303 -5.13 22.17 10.20
C PHE A 303 -3.65 22.28 10.53
N VAL A 304 -2.86 21.32 10.06
CA VAL A 304 -1.43 21.22 10.35
C VAL A 304 -0.63 21.82 9.21
N SER A 305 0.37 22.64 9.54
CA SER A 305 1.38 23.08 8.57
C SER A 305 2.38 21.95 8.35
N VAL A 306 2.50 21.48 7.11
CA VAL A 306 3.49 20.48 6.75
C VAL A 306 4.89 21.12 6.83
N ASN A 307 5.88 20.34 7.32
CA ASN A 307 7.25 20.81 7.56
C ASN A 307 7.81 21.57 6.35
N LYS A 308 8.54 22.67 6.60
CA LYS A 308 9.20 23.49 5.58
C LYS A 308 10.19 22.70 4.72
N GLU A 309 10.77 21.62 5.26
CA GLU A 309 11.70 20.75 4.53
C GLU A 309 10.99 19.76 3.59
N THR A 310 9.69 19.51 3.79
CA THR A 310 8.91 18.63 2.93
C THR A 310 8.64 19.33 1.60
N LYS A 311 9.05 18.72 0.49
CA LYS A 311 8.70 19.18 -0.85
C LYS A 311 7.22 18.93 -1.12
N ILE A 312 6.48 20.02 -1.31
CA ILE A 312 5.04 20.00 -1.56
C ILE A 312 4.77 20.88 -2.77
N ARG A 313 3.92 20.41 -3.69
CA ARG A 313 3.52 21.17 -4.89
C ARG A 313 2.39 22.17 -4.65
N SER A 314 1.66 22.05 -3.55
CA SER A 314 0.44 22.83 -3.25
C SER A 314 0.42 23.43 -1.83
N SER A 315 -0.78 23.62 -1.24
CA SER A 315 -1.00 24.25 0.08
C SER A 315 -0.07 23.69 1.16
N LYS A 316 0.51 24.59 1.97
CA LYS A 316 1.36 24.21 3.12
C LYS A 316 0.58 23.66 4.30
N THR A 317 -0.74 23.83 4.30
CA THR A 317 -1.61 23.39 5.40
C THR A 317 -2.52 22.28 4.93
N ILE A 318 -2.61 21.21 5.72
CA ILE A 318 -3.43 20.03 5.45
C ILE A 318 -4.43 19.77 6.60
N PRO A 319 -5.66 19.33 6.29
CA PRO A 319 -6.61 18.89 7.32
C PRO A 319 -6.24 17.49 7.82
N VAL A 320 -5.95 17.39 9.12
CA VAL A 320 -5.67 16.14 9.83
C VAL A 320 -6.82 15.86 10.77
N ARG A 321 -7.32 14.62 10.75
CA ARG A 321 -8.38 14.16 11.63
C ARG A 321 -7.91 14.20 13.08
N ALA A 322 -8.83 14.56 13.97
CA ALA A 322 -8.67 14.47 15.41
C ALA A 322 -9.97 13.99 16.04
N PHE A 323 -9.87 13.35 17.19
CA PHE A 323 -11.04 12.95 17.96
C PHE A 323 -11.04 13.66 19.31
N LEU A 324 -12.15 14.30 19.65
CA LEU A 324 -12.38 14.83 20.99
C LEU A 324 -13.40 13.98 21.71
N CYS A 325 -13.16 13.77 23.01
CA CYS A 325 -13.97 12.87 23.81
C CYS A 325 -15.29 13.48 24.30
N SER A 326 -15.55 14.76 24.06
CA SER A 326 -16.83 15.38 24.43
C SER A 326 -17.00 16.80 23.90
N TYR A 327 -18.24 17.30 23.91
CA TYR A 327 -18.52 18.73 23.67
C TYR A 327 -17.87 19.65 24.72
N LYS A 328 -17.67 19.16 25.95
CA LYS A 328 -16.90 19.91 26.96
C LYS A 328 -15.46 20.17 26.50
N CYS A 329 -14.80 19.17 25.93
CA CYS A 329 -13.46 19.36 25.36
C CYS A 329 -13.53 20.28 24.14
N PHE A 330 -14.48 20.07 23.24
CA PHE A 330 -14.65 20.87 22.03
C PHE A 330 -14.96 22.36 22.28
N ASN A 331 -15.66 22.67 23.37
CA ASN A 331 -16.01 24.05 23.76
C ASN A 331 -14.93 24.69 24.66
N THR A 332 -13.82 24.01 24.92
CA THR A 332 -12.72 24.58 25.70
C THR A 332 -11.99 25.63 24.86
N GLU A 333 -11.80 26.82 25.40
CA GLU A 333 -11.12 27.90 24.68
C GLU A 333 -9.63 27.57 24.44
N GLY A 334 -9.09 28.11 23.34
CA GLY A 334 -7.65 28.10 23.08
C GLY A 334 -7.10 26.89 22.31
N HIS A 335 -7.94 25.94 21.87
CA HIS A 335 -7.50 24.85 20.99
C HIS A 335 -7.83 25.09 19.52
N SER A 336 -7.16 24.35 18.64
CA SER A 336 -7.25 24.48 17.17
C SER A 336 -8.00 23.32 16.49
N TYR A 337 -8.89 22.64 17.21
CA TYR A 337 -9.77 21.60 16.67
C TYR A 337 -11.12 22.20 16.25
N TYR A 338 -11.60 21.81 15.07
CA TYR A 338 -12.85 22.30 14.49
C TYR A 338 -13.78 21.14 14.11
N GLY A 339 -15.08 21.28 14.33
CA GLY A 339 -16.07 20.30 13.89
C GLY A 339 -16.22 20.35 12.36
N VAL A 340 -16.46 19.20 11.73
CA VAL A 340 -16.67 19.13 10.28
C VAL A 340 -18.16 19.19 9.97
N ALA A 341 -18.61 20.30 9.41
CA ALA A 341 -20.00 20.42 8.94
C ALA A 341 -20.24 19.50 7.74
N ARG A 342 -21.21 18.58 7.86
CA ARG A 342 -21.69 17.77 6.73
C ARG A 342 -22.78 18.59 6.02
N LYS A 343 -22.50 19.03 4.79
CA LYS A 343 -23.51 19.63 3.91
C LYS A 343 -24.47 18.56 3.38
#